data_AF-A0A499V021-F1
#
_entry.id   AF-A0A499V021-F1
#
_cell.length_a   1.000
_cell.length_b   1.000
_cell.length_c   1.000
_cell.angle_alpha   90.00
_cell.angle_beta   90.00
_cell.angle_gamma   90.00
#
_symmetry.space_group_name_H-M   'P 1'
#
loop_
_entity.id
_entity.type
_entity.pdbx_description
1 polymer ?
#
loop_
_entity_poly.entity_id
_entity_poly.type
_entity_poly.pdbx_seq_one_letter_code
_entity_poly.pdbx_strand_id
1 'polypeptide(L)'
;MASRGHGIWRQSYIDGLLSGWYQEWIPVDMLPELDAAVHAVESLDTILRQMCGVTPVRAWCRVTSVLPDRRVTEGLETAHNRPVWLVESLSRDAASGRAVMCGSTWSRPDSIRITVELDGPVTP
;
A
#
# COMPACT_ATOMS: atom_id res chain seq x y z
N MET A 1 -8.69 -18.39 10.53
CA MET A 1 -7.43 -19.04 10.13
C MET A 1 -6.58 -17.97 9.47
N ALA A 2 -5.41 -17.62 10.01
CA ALA A 2 -4.57 -16.58 9.40
C ALA A 2 -3.93 -17.13 8.12
N SER A 3 -4.11 -16.46 6.98
CA SER A 3 -3.43 -16.81 5.74
C SER A 3 -1.96 -16.40 5.81
N ARG A 4 -1.07 -17.21 5.24
CA ARG A 4 0.34 -16.82 5.07
C ARG A 4 0.43 -15.74 4.00
N GLY A 5 1.26 -14.72 4.23
CA GLY A 5 1.51 -13.66 3.26
C GLY A 5 3.00 -13.42 3.08
N HIS A 6 3.41 -13.14 1.84
CA HIS A 6 4.68 -12.50 1.58
C HIS A 6 4.60 -11.03 1.99
N GLY A 7 5.62 -10.53 2.67
CA GLY A 7 5.73 -9.12 3.06
C GLY A 7 6.70 -8.38 2.16
N ILE A 8 6.31 -7.22 1.65
CA ILE A 8 7.14 -6.30 0.88
C ILE A 8 7.33 -5.03 1.68
N TRP A 9 8.57 -4.56 1.66
CA TRP A 9 8.99 -3.33 2.30
C TRP A 9 9.80 -2.51 1.30
N ARG A 10 9.25 -1.39 0.80
CA ARG A 10 9.90 -0.49 -0.17
C ARG A 10 9.69 0.99 0.11
N GLN A 11 10.66 1.80 -0.29
CA GLN A 11 10.49 3.24 -0.49
C GLN A 11 9.92 3.51 -1.89
N SER A 12 9.21 4.62 -2.07
CA SER A 12 8.85 5.15 -3.38
C SER A 12 9.34 6.58 -3.54
N TYR A 13 9.63 6.94 -4.78
CA TYR A 13 10.12 8.27 -5.14
C TYR A 13 9.29 8.85 -6.29
N ILE A 14 9.02 10.15 -6.23
CA ILE A 14 8.44 10.95 -7.32
C ILE A 14 9.45 12.04 -7.65
N ASP A 15 9.95 12.07 -8.88
CA ASP A 15 10.98 13.03 -9.32
C ASP A 15 12.20 13.09 -8.39
N GLY A 16 12.61 11.94 -7.85
CA GLY A 16 13.72 11.82 -6.90
C GLY A 16 13.41 12.23 -5.45
N LEU A 17 12.20 12.73 -5.17
CA LEU A 17 11.75 13.02 -3.81
C LEU A 17 11.13 11.77 -3.19
N LEU A 18 11.60 11.39 -2.00
CA LEU A 18 11.02 10.31 -1.21
C LEU A 18 9.55 10.63 -0.88
N SER A 19 8.64 9.92 -1.54
CA SER A 19 7.20 10.12 -1.49
C SER A 19 6.50 9.16 -0.53
N GLY A 20 7.07 7.98 -0.27
CA GLY A 20 6.43 7.04 0.64
C GLY A 20 7.27 5.85 1.07
N TRP A 21 6.75 5.20 2.11
CA TRP A 21 7.20 3.94 2.71
C TRP A 21 6.01 2.97 2.61
N TYR A 22 6.12 1.86 1.88
CA TYR A 22 5.05 0.87 1.67
C TYR A 22 5.29 -0.49 2.33
N GLN A 23 4.51 -0.83 3.35
CA GLN A 23 4.43 -2.20 3.85
C GLN A 23 3.23 -2.91 3.20
N GLU A 24 3.48 -3.93 2.39
CA GLU A 24 2.44 -4.66 1.66
C GLU A 24 2.51 -6.15 1.94
N TRP A 25 1.34 -6.80 1.98
CA TRP A 25 1.20 -8.23 2.21
C TRP A 25 0.36 -8.87 1.10
N ILE A 26 0.87 -9.96 0.53
CA ILE A 26 0.23 -10.70 -0.58
C ILE A 26 0.09 -12.17 -0.17
N PRO A 27 -1.07 -12.82 -0.39
CA PRO A 27 -1.24 -14.24 -0.09
C PRO A 27 -0.20 -15.12 -0.81
N VAL A 28 0.46 -16.01 -0.08
CA VAL A 28 1.51 -16.90 -0.63
C VAL A 28 0.98 -17.83 -1.71
N ASP A 29 -0.26 -18.31 -1.57
CA ASP A 29 -0.92 -19.17 -2.56
C ASP A 29 -1.24 -18.44 -3.88
N MET A 30 -1.21 -17.12 -3.89
CA MET A 30 -1.46 -16.30 -5.07
C MET A 30 -0.20 -16.00 -5.86
N LEU A 31 0.91 -15.76 -5.16
CA LEU A 31 2.19 -15.42 -5.78
C LEU A 31 3.35 -16.05 -5.01
N PRO A 32 3.58 -17.37 -5.17
CA PRO A 32 4.63 -18.08 -4.44
C PRO A 32 6.04 -17.55 -4.75
N GLU A 33 6.26 -17.14 -6.00
CA GLU A 33 7.54 -16.66 -6.55
C GLU A 33 7.65 -15.14 -6.49
N LEU A 34 7.26 -14.52 -5.37
CA LEU A 34 7.19 -13.07 -5.26
C LEU A 34 8.52 -12.38 -5.60
N ASP A 35 9.62 -12.90 -5.06
CA ASP A 35 10.95 -12.30 -5.20
C ASP A 35 11.35 -12.14 -6.67
N ALA A 36 11.18 -13.21 -7.46
CA ALA A 36 11.42 -13.18 -8.89
C ALA A 36 10.48 -12.20 -9.63
N ALA A 37 9.20 -12.14 -9.22
CA ALA A 37 8.22 -11.27 -9.85
C ALA A 37 8.53 -9.78 -9.65
N VAL A 38 8.89 -9.36 -8.43
CA VAL A 38 9.19 -7.95 -8.12
C VAL A 38 10.50 -7.47 -8.72
N HIS A 39 11.44 -8.38 -9.00
CA HIS A 39 12.66 -8.07 -9.74
C HIS A 39 12.43 -7.94 -11.25
N ALA A 40 11.39 -8.58 -11.80
CA ALA A 40 11.05 -8.50 -13.21
C ALA A 40 10.13 -7.33 -13.55
N VAL A 41 9.22 -6.95 -12.63
CA VAL A 41 8.20 -5.93 -12.86
C VAL A 41 8.11 -5.01 -11.64
N GLU A 42 8.30 -3.71 -11.85
CA GLU A 42 8.32 -2.72 -10.75
C GLU A 42 6.95 -2.47 -10.09
N SER A 43 5.86 -2.75 -10.82
CA SER A 43 4.49 -2.50 -10.39
C SER A 43 3.81 -3.76 -9.86
N LEU A 44 3.44 -3.71 -8.57
CA LEU A 44 2.70 -4.80 -7.93
C LEU A 44 1.29 -4.98 -8.52
N ASP A 45 0.61 -3.91 -8.92
CA ASP A 45 -0.69 -4.02 -9.63
C ASP A 45 -0.53 -4.77 -10.95
N THR A 46 0.55 -4.50 -11.68
CA THR A 46 0.86 -5.19 -12.94
C THR A 46 1.14 -6.68 -12.70
N ILE A 47 1.92 -7.03 -11.67
CA ILE A 47 2.15 -8.43 -11.29
C ILE A 47 0.83 -9.13 -10.96
N LEU A 48 -0.01 -8.52 -10.12
CA LEU A 48 -1.30 -9.12 -9.73
C LEU A 48 -2.21 -9.36 -10.94
N ARG A 49 -2.25 -8.42 -11.90
CA ARG A 49 -3.07 -8.56 -13.11
C ARG A 49 -2.50 -9.58 -14.08
N GLN A 50 -1.21 -9.49 -14.39
CA GLN A 50 -0.60 -10.24 -15.49
C GLN A 50 -0.15 -11.65 -15.07
N MET A 51 0.35 -11.80 -13.85
CA MET A 51 0.88 -13.08 -13.36
C MET A 51 -0.14 -13.84 -12.52
N CYS A 52 -0.95 -13.15 -11.73
CA CYS A 52 -1.97 -13.79 -10.87
C CYS A 52 -3.37 -13.82 -11.48
N GLY A 53 -3.60 -13.10 -12.59
CA GLY A 53 -4.88 -13.08 -13.30
C GLY A 53 -6.03 -12.46 -12.52
N VAL A 54 -5.76 -11.64 -11.50
CA VAL A 54 -6.79 -10.97 -10.70
C VAL A 54 -7.02 -9.53 -11.17
N THR A 55 -8.18 -8.97 -10.87
CA THR A 55 -8.47 -7.55 -11.05
C THR A 55 -8.61 -6.89 -9.69
N PRO A 56 -7.53 -6.34 -9.12
CA PRO A 56 -7.59 -5.70 -7.81
C PRO A 56 -8.52 -4.50 -7.81
N VAL A 57 -9.47 -4.48 -6.87
CA VAL A 57 -10.30 -3.33 -6.51
C VAL A 57 -10.15 -3.07 -5.02
N ARG A 58 -10.11 -1.80 -4.65
CA ARG A 58 -9.98 -1.36 -3.26
C ARG A 58 -11.29 -1.66 -2.51
N ALA A 59 -11.23 -2.62 -1.59
CA ALA A 59 -12.39 -3.00 -0.78
C ALA A 59 -12.65 -2.02 0.35
N TRP A 60 -11.58 -1.48 0.95
CA TRP A 60 -11.64 -0.35 1.87
C TRP A 60 -10.28 0.36 1.92
N CYS A 61 -10.31 1.60 2.41
CA CYS A 61 -9.13 2.38 2.72
C CYS A 61 -9.40 3.29 3.91
N ARG A 62 -8.38 3.53 4.72
CA ARG A 62 -8.39 4.47 5.82
C ARG A 62 -7.21 5.41 5.67
N VAL A 63 -7.46 6.70 5.84
CA VAL A 63 -6.42 7.73 5.88
C VAL A 63 -6.38 8.31 7.29
N THR A 64 -5.20 8.37 7.89
CA THR A 64 -4.97 8.95 9.21
C THR A 64 -3.72 9.82 9.20
N SER A 65 -3.63 10.74 10.16
CA SER A 65 -2.40 11.44 10.51
C SER A 65 -1.88 10.86 11.81
N VAL A 66 -0.65 10.38 11.83
CA VAL A 66 -0.05 9.66 12.97
C VAL A 66 1.39 10.10 13.19
N LEU A 67 1.90 9.95 14.41
CA LEU A 67 3.35 10.03 14.66
C LEU A 67 4.00 8.71 14.22
N PRO A 68 5.09 8.75 13.43
CA PRO A 68 5.74 7.55 12.94
C PRO A 68 6.50 6.82 14.05
N ASP A 69 6.49 5.49 13.99
CA ASP A 69 7.41 4.68 14.80
C ASP A 69 8.85 4.74 14.25
N ARG A 70 9.78 4.02 14.90
CA ARG A 70 11.18 3.98 14.47
C ARG A 70 11.35 3.50 13.02
N ARG A 71 10.66 2.44 12.60
CA ARG A 71 10.82 1.85 11.27
C ARG A 71 10.31 2.78 10.18
N VAL A 72 9.17 3.43 10.46
CA VAL A 72 8.59 4.44 9.57
C VAL A 72 9.50 5.67 9.50
N THR A 73 10.02 6.12 10.64
CA THR A 73 10.97 7.24 10.73
C THR A 73 12.20 6.99 9.86
N GLU A 74 12.80 5.81 9.98
CA GLU A 74 13.98 5.39 9.21
C GLU A 74 13.67 5.32 7.71
N GLY A 75 12.61 4.61 7.30
CA GLY A 75 12.33 4.48 5.87
C GLY A 75 11.72 5.71 5.21
N LEU A 76 11.13 6.65 5.96
CA LEU A 76 10.72 7.96 5.44
C LEU A 76 11.80 9.04 5.58
N GLU A 77 12.94 8.72 6.20
CA GLU A 77 14.02 9.68 6.48
C GLU A 77 13.49 10.97 7.13
N THR A 78 12.56 10.81 8.08
CA THR A 78 11.86 11.91 8.75
C THR A 78 12.22 11.97 10.23
N ALA A 79 11.71 12.98 10.94
CA ALA A 79 11.83 13.05 12.40
C ALA A 79 10.64 12.33 13.06
N HIS A 80 10.91 11.58 14.13
CA HIS A 80 9.90 10.81 14.89
C HIS A 80 8.77 11.68 15.48
N ASN A 81 9.01 12.98 15.67
CA ASN A 81 8.06 13.92 16.24
C ASN A 81 7.27 14.71 15.18
N ARG A 82 7.38 14.36 13.89
CA ARG A 82 6.61 14.98 12.80
C ARG A 82 5.50 14.03 12.36
N PRO A 83 4.22 14.47 12.37
CA PRO A 83 3.14 13.66 11.84
C PRO A 83 3.35 13.28 10.37
N VAL A 84 2.96 12.07 10.03
CA VAL A 84 2.94 11.54 8.66
C VAL A 84 1.53 11.14 8.27
N TRP A 85 1.25 11.14 6.97
CA TRP A 85 0.07 10.46 6.47
C TRP A 85 0.27 8.96 6.59
N LEU A 86 -0.74 8.25 7.07
CA LEU A 86 -0.86 6.80 7.01
C LEU A 86 -2.10 6.45 6.18
N VAL A 87 -1.90 5.64 5.15
CA VAL A 87 -2.95 5.03 4.35
C VAL A 87 -2.93 3.53 4.59
N GLU A 88 -3.98 3.00 5.19
CA GLU A 88 -4.20 1.56 5.31
C GLU A 88 -5.21 1.13 4.26
N SER A 89 -5.01 -0.03 3.64
CA SER A 89 -5.95 -0.52 2.64
C SER A 89 -6.03 -2.04 2.54
N LEU A 90 -7.16 -2.51 2.02
CA LEU A 90 -7.37 -3.87 1.56
C LEU A 90 -7.89 -3.82 0.12
N SER A 91 -7.27 -4.60 -0.74
CA SER A 91 -7.74 -4.87 -2.09
C SER A 91 -8.28 -6.30 -2.19
N ARG A 92 -9.32 -6.46 -2.99
CA ARG A 92 -9.91 -7.75 -3.34
C ARG A 92 -9.93 -7.91 -4.86
N ASP A 93 -9.96 -9.13 -5.34
CA ASP A 93 -10.24 -9.41 -6.74
C ASP A 93 -11.71 -9.09 -7.04
N ALA A 94 -11.97 -8.34 -8.11
CA ALA A 94 -13.30 -7.89 -8.47
C ALA A 94 -14.26 -9.05 -8.79
N ALA A 95 -13.76 -10.12 -9.40
CA ALA A 95 -14.58 -11.26 -9.83
C ALA A 95 -14.95 -12.18 -8.67
N SER A 96 -13.96 -12.54 -7.84
CA SER A 96 -14.14 -13.53 -6.77
C SER A 96 -14.39 -12.93 -5.39
N GLY A 97 -14.10 -11.64 -5.20
CA GLY A 97 -14.07 -11.01 -3.88
C GLY A 97 -12.92 -11.49 -2.98
N ARG A 98 -12.02 -12.35 -3.47
CA ARG A 98 -10.86 -12.85 -2.72
C ARG A 98 -9.93 -11.70 -2.33
N ALA A 99 -9.44 -11.64 -1.10
CA ALA A 99 -8.41 -10.68 -0.72
C ALA A 99 -7.12 -10.93 -1.53
N VAL A 100 -6.57 -9.88 -2.13
CA VAL A 100 -5.36 -9.99 -2.99
C VAL A 100 -4.16 -9.27 -2.38
N MET A 101 -4.40 -8.22 -1.61
CA MET A 101 -3.34 -7.43 -1.01
C MET A 101 -3.89 -6.61 0.14
N CYS A 102 -3.14 -6.48 1.22
CA CYS A 102 -3.37 -5.44 2.22
C CYS A 102 -2.06 -4.77 2.58
N GLY A 103 -2.13 -3.57 3.13
CA GLY A 103 -0.92 -2.86 3.48
C GLY A 103 -1.15 -1.51 4.09
N SER A 104 -0.01 -0.91 4.44
CA SER A 104 0.11 0.43 5.00
C SER A 104 1.12 1.21 4.19
N THR A 105 0.78 2.45 3.86
CA THR A 105 1.68 3.39 3.22
C THR A 105 1.81 4.61 4.11
N TRP A 106 3.04 5.00 4.40
CA TRP A 106 3.32 6.26 5.07
C TRP A 106 3.92 7.26 4.09
N SER A 107 3.55 8.53 4.21
CA SER A 107 4.09 9.63 3.40
C SER A 107 4.27 10.88 4.23
N ARG A 108 5.31 11.67 3.92
CA ARG A 108 5.51 12.95 4.60
C ARG A 108 4.55 14.02 4.07
N PRO A 109 3.89 14.83 4.91
CA PRO A 109 2.91 15.83 4.46
C PRO A 109 3.50 16.99 3.64
N ASP A 110 4.82 17.18 3.68
CA ASP A 110 5.57 18.12 2.84
C ASP A 110 5.83 17.58 1.42
N SER A 111 5.76 16.26 1.22
CA SER A 111 5.96 15.58 -0.07
C SER A 111 4.65 15.18 -0.76
N ILE A 112 3.64 14.76 0.00
CA ILE A 112 2.38 14.22 -0.51
C ILE A 112 1.20 14.94 0.14
N ARG A 113 0.25 15.35 -0.70
CA ARG A 113 -1.11 15.74 -0.30
C ARG A 113 -2.06 14.58 -0.60
N ILE A 114 -2.90 14.23 0.36
CA ILE A 114 -3.99 13.27 0.15
C ILE A 114 -5.31 14.03 0.02
N THR A 115 -6.02 13.79 -1.07
CA THR A 115 -7.39 14.27 -1.28
C THR A 115 -8.33 13.08 -1.27
N VAL A 116 -9.40 13.16 -0.50
CA VAL A 116 -10.47 12.15 -0.47
C VAL A 116 -11.76 12.84 -0.90
N GLU A 117 -12.31 12.38 -2.01
CA GLU A 117 -13.60 12.84 -2.52
C GLU A 117 -14.68 11.88 -2.04
N LEU A 118 -15.81 12.45 -1.62
CA LEU A 118 -16.95 11.69 -1.14
C LEU A 118 -18.04 11.78 -2.21
N ASP A 119 -18.40 10.64 -2.80
CA ASP A 119 -19.56 10.55 -3.67
C ASP A 119 -20.82 10.37 -2.82
N GLY A 120 -21.74 11.34 -2.92
CA GLY A 120 -23.04 11.30 -2.26
C GLY A 120 -23.56 12.70 -1.90
N PRO A 121 -24.88 12.88 -1.74
CA PRO A 121 -25.41 14.15 -1.22
C PRO A 121 -24.88 14.38 0.20
N VAL A 122 -24.35 15.58 0.46
CA VAL A 122 -24.13 16.05 1.83
C VAL A 122 -25.50 16.09 2.49
N THR A 123 -25.79 15.12 3.35
CA THR A 123 -27.01 15.13 4.15
C THR A 123 -26.62 15.76 5.49
N PRO A 124 -27.10 16.98 5.81
CA PRO A 124 -26.72 17.72 7.02
C PRO A 124 -27.17 17.05 8.31
#